data_AF-A0A0C9SW38-F1
#
_entry.id   AF-A0A0C9SW38-F1
#
_cell.length_a   1.000
_cell.length_b   1.000
_cell.length_c   1.000
_cell.angle_alpha   90.00
_cell.angle_beta   90.00
_cell.angle_gamma   90.00
#
_symmetry.space_group_name_H-M   'P 1'
#
loop_
_entity.id
_entity.type
_entity.pdbx_description
1 polymer ?
#
loop_
_entity_poly.entity_id
_entity_poly.type
_entity_poly.pdbx_seq_one_letter_code
_entity_poly.pdbx_strand_id
1 'polypeptide(L)' 'YKPVAKKVHSTPAPIEEQFRIVRRLPDDPLEGLAPLPTHPPVFVPGKRFTQERADALDLDPVNWLWPEE' A
#
# COMPACT_ATOMS: atom_id res chain seq x y z
N TYR A 1 13.34 -46.16 25.69
CA TYR A 1 12.88 -44.78 25.44
C TYR A 1 13.43 -43.86 26.53
N LYS A 2 13.94 -42.66 26.19
CA LYS A 2 14.52 -41.74 27.20
C LYS A 2 13.39 -40.93 27.85
N PRO A 3 13.30 -40.84 29.19
CA PRO A 3 12.23 -40.14 29.87
C PRO A 3 12.25 -38.65 29.52
N VAL A 4 11.07 -38.07 29.30
CA VAL A 4 10.88 -36.65 28.90
C VAL A 4 11.57 -35.68 29.86
N ALA A 5 11.58 -36.00 31.16
CA ALA A 5 12.26 -35.21 32.19
C ALA A 5 13.79 -35.12 32.01
N LYS A 6 14.39 -36.02 31.23
CA LYS A 6 15.84 -36.01 30.90
C LYS A 6 16.11 -35.52 29.48
N LYS A 7 15.12 -34.86 28.84
CA LYS A 7 15.28 -34.25 27.53
C LYS A 7 16.01 -32.92 27.70
N VAL A 8 17.18 -32.82 27.07
CA VAL A 8 17.96 -31.59 27.06
C VAL A 8 17.57 -30.81 25.81
N HIS A 9 17.18 -29.55 25.99
CA HIS A 9 16.96 -28.62 24.89
C HIS A 9 18.23 -27.78 24.71
N SER A 10 18.78 -27.79 23.50
CA SER A 10 19.88 -26.90 23.13
C SER A 10 19.37 -25.46 23.11
N THR A 11 20.11 -24.55 23.72
CA THR A 11 19.87 -23.12 23.57
C THR A 11 20.42 -22.67 22.22
N PRO A 12 19.61 -22.02 21.36
CA PRO A 12 20.10 -21.51 20.10
C PRO A 12 21.19 -20.46 20.32
N ALA A 13 22.21 -20.46 19.47
CA ALA A 13 23.26 -19.46 19.49
C ALA A 13 22.70 -18.08 19.10
N PRO A 14 23.28 -16.98 19.62
CA PRO A 14 22.94 -15.64 19.17
C PRO A 14 23.27 -15.46 17.69
N ILE A 15 22.44 -14.70 16.97
CA ILE A 15 22.68 -14.38 15.55
C ILE A 15 23.81 -13.36 15.44
N GLU A 16 24.72 -13.55 14.49
CA GLU A 16 25.81 -12.60 14.27
C GLU A 16 25.26 -11.29 13.68
N GLU A 17 25.89 -10.17 14.02
CA GLU A 17 25.41 -8.83 13.61
C GLU A 17 25.33 -8.67 12.08
N GLN A 18 26.21 -9.35 11.32
CA GLN A 18 26.19 -9.36 9.86
C GLN A 18 24.93 -9.97 9.25
N PHE A 19 24.22 -10.83 10.00
CA PHE A 19 22.98 -11.46 9.58
C PHE A 19 21.74 -10.74 10.13
N ARG A 20 21.91 -9.60 10.80
CA ARG A 20 20.81 -8.85 11.40
C ARG A 20 20.12 -7.98 10.37
N ILE A 21 18.80 -8.09 10.29
CA ILE A 21 17.98 -7.23 9.43
C ILE A 21 17.92 -5.83 10.05
N VAL A 22 18.46 -4.84 9.34
CA VAL A 22 18.36 -3.42 9.72
C VAL A 22 17.16 -2.81 9.01
N ARG A 23 16.12 -2.44 9.77
CA ARG A 23 14.99 -1.68 9.24
C ARG A 23 15.32 -0.19 9.29
N ARG A 24 15.22 0.49 8.15
CA ARG A 24 15.34 1.95 8.06
C ARG A 24 13.99 2.49 7.58
N LEU A 25 13.42 3.44 8.31
CA LEU A 25 12.32 4.25 7.80
C LEU A 25 12.92 5.51 7.18
N PRO A 26 12.46 5.94 5.99
CA PRO A 26 12.77 7.28 5.49
C PRO A 26 12.11 8.33 6.39
N ASP A 27 12.71 9.52 6.45
CA ASP A 27 12.17 10.63 7.25
C ASP A 27 10.84 11.14 6.69
N ASP A 28 10.74 11.32 5.36
CA ASP A 28 9.50 11.65 4.65
C ASP A 28 9.20 10.60 3.54
N PRO A 29 8.09 9.85 3.64
CA PRO A 29 7.71 8.88 2.61
C PRO A 29 7.26 9.51 1.29
N LEU A 30 7.00 10.82 1.26
CA LEU A 30 6.59 11.56 0.05
C LEU A 30 7.76 12.27 -0.63
N GLU A 31 8.97 12.18 -0.08
CA GLU A 31 10.15 12.82 -0.63
C GLU A 31 10.40 12.35 -2.07
N GLY A 32 10.47 13.30 -3.01
CA GLY A 32 10.70 13.04 -4.43
C GLY A 32 9.43 12.75 -5.26
N LEU A 33 8.24 12.73 -4.66
CA LEU A 33 6.99 12.65 -5.41
C LEU A 33 6.57 14.03 -5.94
N ALA A 34 6.05 14.05 -7.17
CA ALA A 34 5.43 15.25 -7.70
C ALA A 34 4.09 15.50 -6.99
N PRO A 35 3.77 16.75 -6.62
CA PRO A 35 2.48 17.07 -6.03
C PRO A 35 1.36 16.79 -7.04
N LEU A 36 0.32 16.10 -6.60
CA LEU A 36 -0.88 15.89 -7.39
C LEU A 36 -1.76 17.15 -7.36
N PRO A 37 -2.44 17.48 -8.47
CA PRO A 37 -3.44 18.54 -8.46
C PRO A 37 -4.60 18.14 -7.55
N THR A 38 -5.08 19.08 -6.74
CA THR A 38 -6.21 18.87 -5.84
C THR A 38 -7.53 18.69 -6.58
N HIS A 39 -7.67 19.33 -7.75
CA HIS A 39 -8.83 19.19 -8.62
C HIS A 39 -8.43 18.51 -9.93
N PRO A 40 -9.10 17.42 -10.31
CA PRO A 40 -8.84 16.77 -11.59
C PRO A 40 -9.28 17.69 -12.75
N PRO A 41 -8.62 17.59 -13.91
CA PRO A 41 -9.09 18.28 -15.11
C PRO A 41 -10.44 17.71 -15.57
N VAL A 42 -11.20 18.52 -16.29
CA VAL A 42 -12.47 18.11 -16.90
C VAL A 42 -12.25 16.87 -17.77
N PHE A 43 -13.15 15.90 -17.62
CA PHE A 43 -13.08 14.66 -18.38
C PHE A 43 -13.24 14.92 -19.89
N VAL A 44 -12.36 14.32 -20.70
CA VAL A 44 -12.44 14.35 -22.17
C VAL A 44 -12.44 12.91 -22.70
N PRO A 45 -13.46 12.51 -23.47
CA PRO A 45 -13.54 11.16 -24.00
C PRO A 45 -12.40 10.87 -24.98
N GLY A 46 -11.73 9.74 -24.77
CA GLY A 46 -10.63 9.27 -25.60
C GLY A 46 -10.99 8.04 -26.43
N LYS A 47 -10.01 7.52 -27.18
CA LYS A 47 -10.21 6.33 -28.04
C LYS A 47 -10.60 5.06 -27.28
N ARG A 48 -10.17 4.93 -26.01
CA ARG A 48 -10.38 3.72 -25.18
C ARG A 48 -11.47 3.90 -24.14
N PHE A 49 -11.65 5.13 -23.67
CA PHE A 49 -12.64 5.49 -22.67
C PHE A 49 -13.54 6.56 -23.26
N THR A 50 -14.66 6.10 -23.82
CA THR A 50 -15.65 6.91 -24.51
C THR A 50 -16.66 7.47 -23.51
N GLN A 51 -17.40 8.49 -23.94
CA GLN A 51 -18.45 9.12 -23.12
C GLN A 51 -19.47 8.08 -22.64
N GLU A 52 -19.93 7.20 -23.54
CA GLU A 52 -20.88 6.12 -23.23
C GLU A 52 -20.41 5.22 -22.08
N ARG A 53 -19.10 4.97 -21.97
CA ARG A 53 -18.53 4.16 -20.88
C ARG A 53 -18.41 4.95 -19.58
N ALA A 54 -18.15 6.25 -19.67
CA ALA A 54 -18.12 7.12 -18.49
C ALA A 54 -19.52 7.27 -17.89
N ASP A 55 -20.54 7.48 -18.74
CA ASP A 55 -21.93 7.60 -18.30
C ASP A 55 -22.46 6.28 -17.71
N ALA A 56 -22.09 5.14 -18.29
CA ALA A 56 -22.45 3.82 -17.79
C ALA A 56 -21.73 3.42 -16.48
N LEU A 57 -20.63 4.10 -16.14
CA LEU A 57 -19.86 3.81 -14.93
C LEU A 57 -20.59 4.27 -13.66
N ASP A 58 -21.58 5.17 -13.81
CA ASP A 58 -22.42 5.71 -12.74
C ASP A 58 -21.58 6.03 -11.48
N LEU A 59 -20.69 7.02 -11.63
CA LEU A 59 -19.63 7.33 -10.67
C LEU A 59 -20.14 7.74 -9.28
N ASP A 60 -21.36 8.27 -9.21
CA ASP A 60 -21.97 8.69 -7.96
C ASP A 60 -23.46 8.33 -7.89
N PRO A 61 -23.79 7.04 -7.76
CA PRO A 61 -25.16 6.56 -7.80
C PRO A 61 -25.97 7.01 -6.58
N VAL A 62 -25.28 7.41 -5.50
CA VAL A 62 -25.88 7.77 -4.20
C VAL A 62 -25.77 9.29 -3.95
N ASN A 63 -25.21 10.05 -4.90
CA ASN A 63 -24.97 11.49 -4.77
C ASN A 63 -24.18 11.83 -3.49
N TRP A 64 -23.14 11.03 -3.24
CA TRP A 64 -22.23 11.10 -2.10
C TRP A 64 -21.18 12.21 -2.27
N LEU A 65 -20.78 12.53 -3.50
CA LEU A 65 -19.77 13.53 -3.79
C LEU A 65 -20.29 14.94 -3.47
N TRP A 66 -19.40 15.78 -2.95
CA TRP A 66 -19.72 17.19 -2.71
C TRP A 66 -19.59 17.99 -4.00
N PRO A 67 -20.24 19.15 -4.14
CA PRO A 67 -20.15 19.96 -5.37
C PRO A 67 -18.73 20.43 -5.72
N GLU A 68 -17.81 20.38 -4.76
CA GLU A 68 -16.40 20.74 -4.92
C GLU A 68 -15.50 19.54 -5.32
N GLU A 69 -16.03 18.32 -5.28
CA GLU A 69 -15.37 17.03 -5.62
C GLU A 69 -15.89 16.44 -6.93
#